data_AF-A0A857GIT9-F1
#
_entry.id   AF-A0A857GIT9-F1
#
_cell.length_a   1.000
_cell.length_b   1.000
_cell.length_c   1.000
_cell.angle_alpha   90.00
_cell.angle_beta   90.00
_cell.angle_gamma   90.00
#
_symmetry.space_group_name_H-M   'P 1'
#
loop_
_entity.id
_entity.type
_entity.pdbx_description
1 polymer ?
#
loop_
_entity_poly.entity_id
_entity_poly.type
_entity_poly.pdbx_seq_one_letter_code
_entity_poly.pdbx_strand_id
1 'polypeptide(L)' 'MHQDSRRIRHRYAAINLDDYEAKVIDALVDYTGLSKATLLRQLVLKEALETLGVSDIVGSSVGQRAS' A
#
# COMPACT_ATOMS: atom_id res chain seq x y z
N MET A 1 -23.33 -12.34 4.97
CA MET A 1 -22.38 -11.21 4.79
C MET A 1 -21.92 -11.22 3.34
N HIS A 2 -22.38 -10.27 2.52
CA HIS A 2 -21.91 -10.17 1.13
C HIS A 2 -20.52 -9.51 1.18
N GLN A 3 -19.47 -10.27 0.90
CA GLN A 3 -18.16 -9.68 0.71
C GLN A 3 -18.25 -8.77 -0.52
N ASP A 4 -17.97 -7.49 -0.35
CA ASP A 4 -17.92 -6.54 -1.46
C ASP A 4 -16.88 -7.04 -2.47
N SER A 5 -17.35 -7.60 -3.59
CA SER A 5 -16.51 -8.21 -4.62
C SER A 5 -15.44 -7.25 -5.15
N ARG A 6 -15.65 -5.93 -5.01
CA ARG A 6 -14.67 -4.90 -5.41
C ARG A 6 -13.44 -4.83 -4.51
N ARG A 7 -13.51 -5.37 -3.28
CA ARG A 7 -12.37 -5.44 -2.35
C ARG A 7 -11.50 -6.66 -2.58
N ILE A 8 -11.95 -7.62 -3.39
CA ILE A 8 -11.16 -8.79 -3.74
C ILE A 8 -10.00 -8.34 -4.65
N ARG A 9 -8.77 -8.69 -4.23
CA ARG A 9 -7.54 -8.26 -4.90
C ARG A 9 -7.29 -9.12 -6.14
N HIS A 10 -7.83 -8.70 -7.29
CA HIS A 10 -7.63 -9.41 -8.56
C HIS A 10 -6.48 -8.87 -9.41
N ARG A 11 -6.02 -7.64 -9.13
CA ARG A 11 -4.96 -6.99 -9.93
C ARG A 11 -3.59 -7.26 -9.30
N TYR A 12 -2.71 -7.86 -10.09
CA TYR A 12 -1.33 -8.14 -9.75
C TYR A 12 -0.40 -7.14 -10.43
N ALA A 13 0.65 -6.71 -9.72
CA ALA A 13 1.73 -5.89 -10.26
C ALA A 13 3.05 -6.51 -9.84
N ALA A 14 3.95 -6.69 -10.81
CA ALA A 14 5.34 -7.10 -10.58
C ALA A 14 6.25 -5.88 -10.75
N ILE A 15 7.27 -5.78 -9.90
CA ILE A 15 8.29 -4.73 -9.95
C ILE A 15 9.63 -5.45 -10.01
N ASN A 16 10.44 -5.09 -11.00
CA ASN A 16 11.82 -5.57 -11.08
C ASN A 16 12.69 -4.61 -10.26
N LEU A 17 13.51 -5.18 -9.39
CA LEU A 17 14.44 -4.44 -8.53
C LEU A 17 15.85 -4.95 -8.80
N ASP A 18 16.82 -4.06 -8.68
CA ASP A 18 18.23 -4.47 -8.63
C ASP A 18 18.60 -5.07 -7.26
N ASP A 19 19.83 -5.59 -7.15
CA ASP A 19 20.31 -6.25 -5.94
C ASP A 19 20.40 -5.31 -4.72
N TYR A 20 20.63 -4.01 -4.94
CA TYR A 20 20.72 -3.02 -3.86
C TYR A 20 19.33 -2.60 -3.38
N GLU A 21 18.44 -2.30 -4.32
CA GLU A 21 17.03 -2.00 -4.07
C GLU A 21 16.36 -3.15 -3.32
N ALA A 22 16.59 -4.40 -3.75
CA ALA A 22 16.07 -5.58 -3.07
C ALA A 22 16.56 -5.67 -1.61
N LYS A 23 17.86 -5.45 -1.36
CA LYS A 23 18.43 -5.46 0.01
C LYS A 23 17.84 -4.37 0.90
N VAL A 24 17.58 -3.19 0.36
CA VAL A 24 16.94 -2.09 1.11
C VAL A 24 15.51 -2.49 1.50
N ILE A 25 14.75 -3.06 0.57
CA ILE A 25 13.39 -3.54 0.86
C ILE A 25 13.41 -4.66 1.91
N ASP A 26 14.36 -5.59 1.81
CA ASP A 26 14.51 -6.67 2.78
C ASP A 26 14.86 -6.15 4.18
N ALA A 27 15.82 -5.23 4.29
CA ALA A 27 16.16 -4.60 5.56
C ALA A 27 14.96 -3.86 6.17
N LEU A 28 14.15 -3.20 5.35
CA LEU A 28 12.95 -2.49 5.80
C LEU A 28 11.83 -3.46 6.24
N VAL A 29 11.69 -4.59 5.56
CA VAL A 29 10.81 -5.69 5.96
C VAL A 29 11.22 -6.25 7.32
N ASP A 30 12.50 -6.55 7.50
CA ASP A 30 13.04 -7.08 8.76
C ASP A 30 12.86 -6.09 9.91
N TYR A 31 13.06 -4.80 9.65
CA TYR A 31 12.89 -3.75 10.63
C TYR A 31 11.43 -3.56 11.08
N THR A 32 10.49 -3.60 10.13
CA THR A 32 9.06 -3.35 10.41
C THR A 32 8.30 -4.60 10.86
N GLY A 33 8.82 -5.79 10.56
CA GLY A 33 8.14 -7.07 10.78
C GLY A 33 6.94 -7.31 9.86
N LEU A 34 6.72 -6.45 8.85
CA LEU A 34 5.62 -6.57 7.89
C LEU A 34 6.00 -7.48 6.73
N SER A 35 5.03 -8.19 6.15
CA SER A 35 5.31 -8.95 4.93
C SER A 35 5.69 -8.03 3.76
N LYS A 36 6.70 -8.44 2.98
CA LYS A 36 7.19 -7.69 1.81
C LYS A 36 6.07 -7.16 0.89
N ALA A 37 5.10 -8.01 0.57
CA ALA A 37 3.97 -7.64 -0.27
C ALA A 37 3.07 -6.55 0.35
N THR A 38 2.89 -6.58 1.68
CA THR A 38 2.11 -5.57 2.41
C THR A 38 2.84 -4.23 2.40
N LEU A 39 4.15 -4.26 2.68
CA LEU A 39 4.98 -3.08 2.74
C LEU A 39 5.07 -2.39 1.38
N LEU A 40 5.38 -3.14 0.32
CA LEU A 40 5.43 -2.61 -1.05
C LEU A 40 4.08 -2.02 -1.47
N ARG A 41 2.97 -2.69 -1.12
CA ARG A 41 1.64 -2.16 -1.40
C ARG A 41 1.38 -0.83 -0.69
N GLN A 42 1.77 -0.70 0.58
CA GLN A 42 1.61 0.54 1.34
C GLN A 42 2.45 1.67 0.73
N LEU A 43 3.71 1.40 0.38
CA LEU A 43 4.59 2.38 -0.25
C LEU A 43 4.03 2.86 -1.60
N VAL A 44 3.65 1.93 -2.48
CA VAL A 44 3.10 2.28 -3.80
C VAL A 44 1.79 3.07 -3.68
N LEU A 45 0.90 2.68 -2.78
CA LEU A 45 -0.36 3.41 -2.59
C LEU A 45 -0.14 4.78 -1.97
N LYS A 46 0.78 4.90 -1.01
CA LYS A 46 1.15 6.18 -0.41
C LYS A 46 1.69 7.13 -1.47
N GLU A 47 2.68 6.68 -2.25
CA GLU A 47 3.30 7.49 -3.31
C GLU A 47 2.28 7.88 -4.39
N ALA A 48 1.42 6.94 -4.81
CA ALA A 48 0.38 7.23 -5.80
C ALA A 48 -0.62 8.29 -5.29
N LEU A 49 -1.02 8.22 -4.03
CA LEU A 49 -1.94 9.21 -3.44
C LEU A 49 -1.28 10.58 -3.30
N GLU A 50 0.01 10.62 -2.91
CA GLU A 50 0.81 11.85 -2.84
C GLU A 50 0.99 12.47 -4.22
N THR A 51 1.32 11.68 -5.23
CA THR A 51 1.44 12.12 -6.63
C THR A 51 0.13 12.70 -7.17
N LEU A 52 -1.01 12.11 -6.79
CA LEU A 52 -2.33 12.59 -7.18
C LEU A 52 -2.76 13.84 -6.40
N GLY A 53 -2.05 14.23 -5.33
CA GLY A 53 -2.46 15.31 -4.43
C GLY A 53 -3.71 14.98 -3.59
N VAL A 54 -4.02 13.69 -3.45
CA VAL A 54 -5.25 13.17 -2.81
C VAL A 54 -4.99 12.67 -1.39
N SER A 55 -3.77 12.86 -0.87
CA SER A 55 -3.31 12.38 0.43
C SER A 55 -4.27 12.69 1.59
N ASP A 56 -4.92 13.86 1.57
CA ASP A 56 -5.84 14.30 2.62
C ASP A 56 -7.27 13.75 2.50
N ILE A 57 -7.69 13.29 1.31
CA ILE A 57 -9.08 12.87 1.05
C ILE A 57 -9.36 11.47 1.62
N VAL A 58 -8.34 10.60 1.61
CA VAL A 58 -8.50 9.23 2.13
C VAL A 58 -8.65 9.24 3.66
N GLY A 59 -8.00 10.17 4.37
CA GLY A 59 -8.13 10.34 5.82
C GLY A 59 -9.47 10.94 6.27
N SER A 60 -10.03 11.87 5.49
CA SER A 60 -11.29 12.56 5.83
C SER A 60 -12.54 11.69 5.59
N SER A 61 -12.48 10.70 4.69
CA SER A 61 -13.60 9.78 4.43
C SER A 61 -13.89 8.77 5.55
N VAL A 62 -12.93 8.52 6.45
CA VAL A 62 -13.10 7.63 7.61
C VAL A 62 -13.71 8.37 8.80
N GLY A 63 -13.45 9.68 8.95
CA GLY A 63 -14.01 10.52 10.03
C GLY A 63 -15.48 10.92 9.81
N GLN A 64 -15.94 11.07 8.57
CA GLN A 64 -17.31 11.53 8.27
C GLN A 64 -18.40 10.44 8.33
N ARG A 65 -18.05 9.16 8.57
CA ARG A 65 -19.04 8.07 8.72
C ARG A 65 -19.40 7.77 10.18
N ALA A 66 -18.86 8.55 11.11
CA ALA A 66 -19.16 8.50 12.54
C ALA A 66 -19.69 9.86 13.01
N SER A 67 -20.83 10.29 12.47
CA SER A 67 -21.65 11.39 12.99
C SER A 67 -23.10 11.11 12.66
#